data_AF-A0AA88AD57-F1
#
_entry.id   AF-A0AA88AD57-F1
#
_cell.length_a   1.000
_cell.length_b   1.000
_cell.length_c   1.000
_cell.angle_alpha   90.00
_cell.angle_beta   90.00
_cell.angle_gamma   90.00
#
_symmetry.space_group_name_H-M   'P 1'
#
loop_
_entity.id
_entity.type
_entity.pdbx_description
1 polymer ?
#
loop_
_entity_poly.entity_id
_entity_poly.type
_entity_poly.pdbx_seq_one_letter_code
_entity_poly.pdbx_strand_id
1 'polypeptide(L)'
;MDVLAEKTQVGGGLSVIIVQSPGCSSIGYGAAEEVGPFFPQKGNKPRLKFNPYSWINAANLLFVESPIGVGFSYTNTSSDIKDLGDKITAQDSYTFLINWFRRFPQYKSHKFYIAGESYAGHYVPQLAEVIFDKNKQVEKRDYINLKGFMVGNALLDDETDQKGMIDYAWDHAVISDKLYDGIKNKCNFSDPKPTKDCNKLLNQYFDVYKIIDMYSLYTPNCVVDGNTSIARQRLPVFQSFHNPTNLFHKYQQQGWHKRLAGYDPCASDYTETYFNRPDVQAALHANVTKIPYPWTHCR
;
A
#
# COMPACT_ATOMS: atom_id res chain seq x y z
N MET A 1 -7.93 -13.76 -2.18
CA MET A 1 -7.40 -12.51 -2.76
C MET A 1 -8.36 -12.07 -3.86
N ASP A 2 -8.87 -10.85 -3.76
CA ASP A 2 -9.65 -10.18 -4.80
C ASP A 2 -8.75 -9.31 -5.68
N VAL A 3 -9.21 -9.07 -6.89
CA VAL A 3 -8.40 -8.46 -7.95
C VAL A 3 -9.23 -7.59 -8.89
N LEU A 4 -8.69 -6.43 -9.22
CA LEU A 4 -9.15 -5.62 -10.34
C LEU A 4 -8.12 -5.74 -11.48
N ALA A 5 -8.56 -6.21 -12.64
CA ALA A 5 -7.73 -6.34 -13.83
C ALA A 5 -8.22 -5.39 -14.91
N GLU A 6 -7.32 -4.57 -15.44
CA GLU A 6 -7.64 -3.60 -16.48
C GLU A 6 -6.71 -3.76 -17.68
N LYS A 7 -7.33 -3.72 -18.87
CA LYS A 7 -6.70 -4.09 -20.13
C LYS A 7 -6.42 -2.84 -20.97
N THR A 8 -5.27 -2.84 -21.63
CA THR A 8 -4.93 -1.85 -22.66
C THR A 8 -5.58 -2.21 -24.00
N GLN A 9 -5.94 -1.20 -24.81
CA GLN A 9 -6.21 -1.44 -26.24
C GLN A 9 -4.91 -1.65 -27.04
N VAL A 10 -3.78 -1.18 -26.51
CA VAL A 10 -2.47 -1.28 -27.16
C VAL A 10 -1.92 -2.69 -26.92
N GLY A 11 -1.78 -3.48 -27.98
CA GLY A 11 -1.37 -4.90 -27.99
C GLY A 11 0.06 -5.19 -27.53
N GLY A 12 0.55 -4.53 -26.49
CA GLY A 12 1.83 -4.81 -25.85
C GLY A 12 1.69 -5.99 -24.91
N GLY A 13 2.40 -7.09 -25.21
CA GLY A 13 2.52 -8.26 -24.34
C GLY A 13 3.28 -7.96 -23.04
N LEU A 14 2.79 -7.00 -22.26
CA LEU A 14 3.32 -6.49 -21.00
C LEU A 14 2.20 -6.52 -19.97
N SER A 15 2.46 -7.17 -18.84
CA SER A 15 1.56 -7.20 -17.69
C SER A 15 2.32 -6.80 -16.43
N VAL A 16 1.69 -5.97 -15.60
CA VAL A 16 2.26 -5.51 -14.33
C VAL A 16 1.27 -5.81 -13.21
N ILE A 17 1.72 -6.54 -12.19
CA ILE A 17 0.99 -6.64 -10.92
C ILE A 17 1.36 -5.47 -10.02
N ILE A 18 0.34 -4.81 -9.47
CA ILE A 18 0.48 -3.71 -8.51
C ILE A 18 0.19 -4.24 -7.12
N VAL A 19 1.16 -4.08 -6.23
CA VAL A 19 1.10 -4.49 -4.83
C VAL A 19 1.31 -3.27 -3.94
N GLN A 20 0.45 -3.08 -2.94
CA GLN A 20 0.57 -1.97 -1.98
C GLN A 20 1.20 -2.46 -0.66
N SER A 21 1.36 -1.54 0.28
CA SER A 21 1.72 -1.76 1.68
C SER A 21 0.79 -2.79 2.38
N PRO A 22 1.24 -3.51 3.44
CA PRO A 22 0.42 -4.42 4.21
C PRO A 22 -0.85 -3.73 4.67
N GLY A 23 -1.92 -4.49 4.85
CA GLY A 23 -3.19 -3.92 5.30
C GLY A 23 -3.87 -3.01 4.28
N CYS A 24 -3.17 -2.48 3.28
CA CYS A 24 -3.65 -1.43 2.37
C CYS A 24 -4.00 -1.97 0.99
N SER A 25 -5.11 -1.48 0.44
CA SER A 25 -5.67 -1.92 -0.83
C SER A 25 -4.92 -1.30 -2.02
N SER A 26 -4.43 -2.15 -2.93
CA SER A 26 -3.91 -1.73 -4.24
C SER A 26 -5.01 -1.28 -5.21
N ILE A 27 -6.28 -1.68 -4.97
CA ILE A 27 -7.43 -1.17 -5.70
C ILE A 27 -7.74 0.26 -5.22
N GLY A 28 -7.70 0.49 -3.91
CA GLY A 28 -7.95 1.80 -3.30
C GLY A 28 -6.92 2.84 -3.71
N TYR A 29 -5.64 2.56 -3.49
CA TYR A 29 -4.56 3.49 -3.85
C TYR A 29 -4.20 3.37 -5.34
N GLY A 30 -3.58 2.25 -5.72
CA GLY A 30 -3.06 2.04 -7.07
C GLY A 30 -4.08 2.31 -8.18
N ALA A 31 -5.26 1.70 -8.11
CA ALA A 31 -6.25 1.81 -9.18
C ALA A 31 -7.08 3.10 -9.11
N ALA A 32 -7.58 3.46 -7.93
CA ALA A 32 -8.56 4.54 -7.80
C ALA A 32 -7.96 5.93 -7.54
N GLU A 33 -6.66 6.02 -7.26
CA GLU A 33 -6.05 7.28 -6.79
C GLU A 33 -4.69 7.61 -7.40
N GLU A 34 -4.01 6.61 -7.98
CA GLU A 34 -2.65 6.76 -8.50
C GLU A 34 -2.56 6.51 -10.00
N VAL A 35 -2.40 5.24 -10.40
CA VAL A 35 -2.00 4.86 -11.76
C VAL A 35 -3.12 4.25 -12.57
N GLY A 36 -4.26 3.93 -11.96
CA GLY A 36 -5.43 3.41 -12.66
C GLY A 36 -6.18 4.47 -13.48
N PRO A 37 -7.18 4.06 -14.27
CA PRO A 37 -7.84 4.84 -15.30
C PRO A 37 -8.96 5.73 -14.76
N PHE A 38 -9.42 5.51 -13.53
CA PHE A 38 -10.60 6.19 -13.01
C PHE A 38 -10.41 6.62 -11.55
N PHE A 39 -10.71 7.88 -11.28
CA PHE A 39 -10.66 8.47 -9.94
C PHE A 39 -12.06 8.82 -9.45
N PRO A 40 -12.52 8.27 -8.31
CA PRO A 40 -13.73 8.72 -7.64
C PRO A 40 -13.69 10.22 -7.33
N GLN A 41 -14.78 10.92 -7.62
CA GLN A 41 -14.91 12.37 -7.41
C GLN A 41 -15.79 12.70 -6.22
N LYS A 42 -15.62 13.89 -5.64
CA LYS A 42 -16.41 14.41 -4.52
C LYS A 42 -17.92 14.23 -4.72
N GLY A 43 -18.59 13.70 -3.69
CA GLY A 43 -20.05 13.66 -3.58
C GLY A 43 -20.57 12.43 -2.82
N ASN A 44 -21.85 12.45 -2.44
CA ASN A 44 -22.51 11.34 -1.72
C ASN A 44 -22.70 10.08 -2.57
N LYS A 45 -22.61 10.22 -3.89
CA LYS A 45 -22.54 9.11 -4.86
C LYS A 45 -21.41 9.45 -5.84
N PRO A 46 -20.15 9.17 -5.47
CA PRO A 46 -18.97 9.53 -6.26
C PRO A 46 -19.11 9.04 -7.70
N ARG A 47 -18.90 9.94 -8.66
CA ARG A 47 -18.75 9.60 -10.09
C ARG A 47 -17.27 9.41 -10.40
N LEU A 48 -16.97 8.66 -11.45
CA LEU A 48 -15.59 8.45 -11.89
C LEU A 48 -15.16 9.56 -12.85
N LYS A 49 -13.94 10.06 -12.67
CA LYS A 49 -13.21 10.90 -13.63
C LYS A 49 -12.12 10.07 -14.28
N PHE A 50 -11.99 10.17 -15.60
CA PHE A 50 -10.92 9.48 -16.33
C PHE A 50 -9.54 10.09 -16.01
N ASN A 51 -8.53 9.22 -15.85
CA ASN A 51 -7.13 9.57 -15.68
C ASN A 51 -6.39 9.50 -17.03
N PRO A 52 -6.04 10.63 -17.66
CA PRO A 52 -5.32 10.64 -18.94
C PRO A 52 -3.87 10.12 -18.81
N TYR A 53 -3.32 10.05 -17.61
CA TYR A 53 -1.96 9.61 -17.32
C TYR A 53 -1.90 8.17 -16.79
N SER A 54 -2.98 7.42 -16.93
CA SER A 54 -3.03 6.04 -16.43
C SER A 54 -1.98 5.16 -17.08
N TRP A 55 -1.38 4.28 -16.26
CA TRP A 55 -0.42 3.29 -16.72
C TRP A 55 -1.05 2.23 -17.64
N ILE A 56 -2.39 2.14 -17.69
CA ILE A 56 -3.09 1.31 -18.68
C ILE A 56 -2.88 1.79 -20.13
N ASN A 57 -2.28 2.96 -20.33
CA ASN A 57 -1.89 3.40 -21.68
C ASN A 57 -0.63 2.66 -22.18
N ALA A 58 0.15 2.05 -21.27
CA ALA A 58 1.43 1.41 -21.57
C ALA A 58 1.48 -0.09 -21.21
N ALA A 59 0.68 -0.56 -20.25
CA ALA A 59 0.74 -1.93 -19.75
C ALA A 59 -0.61 -2.46 -19.27
N ASN A 60 -0.80 -3.79 -19.30
CA ASN A 60 -1.98 -4.41 -18.67
C ASN A 60 -1.74 -4.45 -17.15
N LEU A 61 -2.63 -3.86 -16.37
CA LEU A 61 -2.45 -3.73 -14.93
C LEU A 61 -3.31 -4.73 -14.17
N LEU A 62 -2.73 -5.29 -13.12
CA LEU A 62 -3.38 -6.20 -12.20
C LEU A 62 -3.25 -5.67 -10.76
N PHE A 63 -4.31 -5.08 -10.22
CA PHE A 63 -4.35 -4.57 -8.85
C PHE A 63 -4.87 -5.67 -7.92
N VAL A 64 -4.01 -6.19 -7.04
CA VAL A 64 -4.32 -7.32 -6.16
C VAL A 64 -4.37 -6.86 -4.71
N GLU A 65 -5.52 -7.04 -4.05
CA GLU A 65 -5.64 -6.76 -2.62
C GLU A 65 -5.03 -7.91 -1.82
N SER A 66 -3.95 -7.63 -1.10
CA SER A 66 -3.14 -8.62 -0.40
C SER A 66 -2.54 -7.99 0.87
N PRO A 67 -2.41 -8.72 1.99
CA PRO A 67 -2.84 -10.11 2.19
C PRO A 67 -4.37 -10.26 2.37
N ILE A 68 -4.83 -11.45 2.76
CA ILE A 68 -6.22 -11.68 3.20
C ILE A 68 -6.61 -10.70 4.32
N GLY A 69 -7.84 -10.20 4.30
CA GLY A 69 -8.34 -9.16 5.20
C GLY A 69 -8.26 -7.73 4.64
N VAL A 70 -7.46 -7.52 3.58
CA VAL A 70 -7.34 -6.22 2.89
C VAL A 70 -8.47 -6.03 1.88
N GLY A 71 -9.18 -4.91 1.99
CA GLY A 71 -10.24 -4.54 1.05
C GLY A 71 -11.34 -5.60 0.96
N PHE A 72 -11.53 -6.20 -0.21
CA PHE A 72 -12.47 -7.30 -0.43
C PHE A 72 -11.85 -8.69 -0.20
N SER A 73 -10.52 -8.81 -0.18
CA SER A 73 -9.83 -10.07 0.11
C SER A 73 -10.22 -10.61 1.49
N TYR A 74 -10.73 -11.84 1.55
CA TYR A 74 -11.20 -12.46 2.79
C TYR A 74 -10.68 -13.90 2.96
N THR A 75 -10.84 -14.42 4.17
CA THR A 75 -10.70 -15.84 4.51
C THR A 75 -11.95 -16.33 5.24
N ASN A 76 -12.28 -17.62 5.11
CA ASN A 76 -13.30 -18.27 5.91
C ASN A 76 -12.75 -18.77 7.27
N THR A 77 -11.43 -18.78 7.44
CA THR A 77 -10.75 -19.28 8.63
C THR A 77 -10.13 -18.10 9.39
N SER A 78 -10.74 -17.72 10.51
CA SER A 78 -10.32 -16.52 11.26
C SER A 78 -8.90 -16.61 11.85
N SER A 79 -8.34 -17.81 12.01
CA SER A 79 -6.95 -17.97 12.46
C SER A 79 -5.93 -17.52 11.44
N ASP A 80 -6.23 -17.55 10.14
CA ASP A 80 -5.26 -17.17 9.09
C ASP A 80 -4.80 -15.73 9.24
N ILE A 81 -5.66 -14.85 9.78
CA ILE A 81 -5.33 -13.45 10.06
C ILE A 81 -4.19 -13.33 11.10
N LYS A 82 -4.01 -14.32 11.97
CA LYS A 82 -2.95 -14.32 12.99
C LYS A 82 -1.59 -14.74 12.44
N ASP A 83 -1.58 -15.46 11.33
CA ASP A 83 -0.38 -16.04 10.72
C ASP A 83 0.16 -15.19 9.56
N LEU A 84 -0.33 -13.95 9.42
CA LEU A 84 0.11 -12.99 8.41
C LEU A 84 1.59 -12.59 8.59
N GLY A 85 2.22 -12.25 7.48
CA GLY A 85 3.61 -11.81 7.42
C GLY A 85 4.17 -11.86 6.00
N ASP A 86 5.38 -11.35 5.81
CA ASP A 86 5.97 -11.20 4.47
C ASP A 86 6.05 -12.52 3.70
N LYS A 87 6.57 -13.57 4.37
CA LYS A 87 6.76 -14.89 3.76
C LYS A 87 5.45 -15.49 3.27
N ILE A 88 4.40 -15.49 4.09
CA ILE A 88 3.10 -16.06 3.69
C ILE A 88 2.45 -15.20 2.61
N THR A 89 2.57 -13.87 2.70
CA THR A 89 2.04 -12.94 1.69
C THR A 89 2.67 -13.17 0.33
N ALA A 90 3.99 -13.41 0.27
CA ALA A 90 4.69 -13.74 -0.97
C ALA A 90 4.24 -15.09 -1.55
N GLN A 91 4.07 -16.13 -0.72
CA GLN A 91 3.61 -17.45 -1.17
C GLN A 91 2.16 -17.43 -1.66
N ASP A 92 1.27 -16.74 -0.96
CA ASP A 92 -0.13 -16.61 -1.35
C ASP A 92 -0.27 -15.79 -2.62
N SER A 93 0.50 -14.70 -2.76
CA SER A 93 0.54 -13.89 -3.99
C SER A 93 1.06 -14.69 -5.18
N TYR A 94 2.09 -15.54 -4.99
CA TYR A 94 2.54 -16.47 -6.01
C TYR A 94 1.44 -17.47 -6.41
N THR A 95 0.77 -18.08 -5.42
CA THR A 95 -0.33 -19.02 -5.65
C THR A 95 -1.48 -18.37 -6.41
N PHE A 96 -1.83 -17.13 -6.03
CA PHE A 96 -2.78 -16.31 -6.76
C PHE A 96 -2.36 -16.13 -8.22
N LEU A 97 -1.11 -15.74 -8.50
CA LEU A 97 -0.61 -15.54 -9.86
C LEU A 97 -0.69 -16.81 -10.72
N ILE A 98 -0.32 -17.97 -10.17
CA ILE A 98 -0.44 -19.25 -10.89
C ILE A 98 -1.89 -19.52 -11.26
N ASN A 99 -2.82 -19.35 -10.33
CA ASN A 99 -4.25 -19.53 -10.59
C ASN A 99 -4.81 -18.49 -11.57
N TRP A 100 -4.34 -17.24 -11.48
CA TRP A 100 -4.72 -16.17 -12.39
C TRP A 100 -4.26 -16.47 -13.82
N PHE A 101 -3.00 -16.88 -14.02
CA PHE A 101 -2.51 -17.28 -15.35
C PHE A 101 -3.21 -18.52 -15.92
N ARG A 102 -3.68 -19.44 -15.07
CA ARG A 102 -4.50 -20.58 -15.51
C ARG A 102 -5.89 -20.14 -15.97
N ARG A 103 -6.50 -19.17 -15.27
CA ARG A 103 -7.79 -18.59 -15.64
C ARG A 103 -7.70 -17.68 -16.86
N PHE A 104 -6.58 -16.97 -17.02
CA PHE A 104 -6.33 -16.04 -18.12
C PHE A 104 -5.05 -16.41 -18.90
N PRO A 105 -5.06 -17.56 -19.62
CA PRO A 105 -3.87 -18.09 -20.29
C PRO A 105 -3.32 -17.17 -21.39
N GLN A 106 -4.13 -16.27 -21.94
CA GLN A 106 -3.71 -15.29 -22.95
C GLN A 106 -2.58 -14.36 -22.46
N TYR A 107 -2.44 -14.14 -21.15
CA TYR A 107 -1.39 -13.30 -20.58
C TYR A 107 -0.10 -14.06 -20.26
N LYS A 108 -0.07 -15.40 -20.41
CA LYS A 108 1.08 -16.23 -19.98
C LYS A 108 2.37 -15.92 -20.75
N SER A 109 2.24 -15.49 -22.00
CA SER A 109 3.37 -15.10 -22.85
C SER A 109 3.85 -13.66 -22.61
N HIS A 110 3.09 -12.85 -21.87
CA HIS A 110 3.44 -11.45 -21.62
C HIS A 110 4.74 -11.37 -20.81
N LYS A 111 5.54 -10.34 -21.09
CA LYS A 111 6.58 -9.87 -20.17
C LYS A 111 5.88 -9.45 -18.88
N PHE A 112 6.26 -10.07 -17.77
CA PHE A 112 5.63 -9.83 -16.48
C PHE A 112 6.54 -8.99 -15.60
N TYR A 113 5.98 -7.97 -14.97
CA TYR A 113 6.67 -7.12 -14.00
C TYR A 113 5.85 -7.02 -12.72
N ILE A 114 6.52 -6.71 -11.63
CA ILE A 114 5.91 -6.45 -10.32
C ILE A 114 6.21 -5.00 -9.99
N ALA A 115 5.21 -4.22 -9.60
CA ALA A 115 5.42 -2.87 -9.10
C ALA A 115 4.70 -2.69 -7.76
N GLY A 116 5.24 -1.82 -6.93
CA GLY A 116 4.62 -1.48 -5.66
C GLY A 116 5.26 -0.28 -4.99
N GLU A 117 4.64 0.16 -3.90
CA GLU A 117 5.06 1.35 -3.16
C GLU A 117 5.11 1.12 -1.64
N SER A 118 5.91 1.93 -0.94
CA SER A 118 5.99 1.96 0.52
C SER A 118 6.51 0.62 1.06
N TYR A 119 5.80 -0.04 1.96
CA TYR A 119 6.21 -1.36 2.45
C TYR A 119 6.21 -2.44 1.36
N ALA A 120 5.66 -2.17 0.17
CA ALA A 120 5.87 -3.06 -0.97
C ALA A 120 7.36 -3.19 -1.36
N GLY A 121 8.27 -2.36 -0.81
CA GLY A 121 9.71 -2.62 -0.78
C GLY A 121 10.09 -3.97 -0.17
N HIS A 122 9.26 -4.55 0.69
CA HIS A 122 9.38 -5.94 1.15
C HIS A 122 8.65 -6.92 0.22
N TYR A 123 7.39 -6.63 -0.12
CA TYR A 123 6.54 -7.57 -0.87
C TYR A 123 6.99 -7.83 -2.30
N VAL A 124 7.41 -6.78 -3.00
CA VAL A 124 7.81 -6.84 -4.41
C VAL A 124 9.05 -7.72 -4.61
N PRO A 125 10.19 -7.47 -3.94
CA PRO A 125 11.37 -8.33 -4.12
C PRO A 125 11.16 -9.74 -3.58
N GLN A 126 10.44 -9.93 -2.47
CA GLN A 126 10.16 -11.28 -1.96
C GLN A 126 9.27 -12.09 -2.91
N LEU A 127 8.25 -11.49 -3.52
CA LEU A 127 7.46 -12.16 -4.55
C LEU A 127 8.30 -12.45 -5.80
N ALA A 128 9.17 -11.52 -6.21
CA ALA A 128 10.09 -11.71 -7.33
C ALA A 128 11.02 -12.91 -7.08
N GLU A 129 11.56 -13.04 -5.87
CA GLU A 129 12.41 -14.16 -5.44
C GLU A 129 11.63 -15.48 -5.48
N VAL A 130 10.42 -15.52 -4.91
CA VAL A 130 9.57 -16.73 -4.96
C VAL A 130 9.31 -17.15 -6.41
N ILE A 131 8.97 -16.21 -7.30
CA ILE A 131 8.77 -16.52 -8.73
C ILE A 131 10.06 -17.04 -9.37
N PHE A 132 11.20 -16.38 -9.11
CA PHE A 132 12.50 -16.77 -9.66
C PHE A 132 12.88 -18.20 -9.26
N ASP A 133 12.71 -18.55 -7.99
CA ASP A 133 13.05 -19.89 -7.49
C ASP A 133 12.07 -20.95 -7.97
N LYS A 134 10.78 -20.66 -8.00
CA LYS A 134 9.75 -21.59 -8.50
C LYS A 134 9.93 -21.84 -10.00
N ASN A 135 10.28 -20.82 -10.78
CA ASN A 135 10.55 -20.94 -12.21
C ASN A 135 11.66 -21.95 -12.56
N LYS A 136 12.58 -22.25 -11.64
CA LYS A 136 13.63 -23.27 -11.82
C LYS A 136 13.11 -24.71 -11.73
N GLN A 137 11.95 -24.91 -11.10
CA GLN A 137 11.42 -26.22 -10.70
C GLN A 137 10.11 -26.59 -11.41
N VAL A 138 9.36 -25.60 -11.91
CA VAL A 138 8.05 -25.82 -12.52
C VAL A 138 8.13 -26.11 -14.02
N GLU A 139 7.10 -26.79 -14.53
CA GLU A 139 6.92 -26.99 -15.97
C GLU A 139 6.65 -25.65 -16.70
N LYS A 140 6.87 -25.65 -18.02
CA LYS A 140 6.63 -24.48 -18.88
C LYS A 140 5.22 -23.89 -18.75
N ARG A 141 4.21 -24.72 -18.42
CA ARG A 141 2.83 -24.26 -18.22
C ARG A 141 2.66 -23.34 -17.01
N ASP A 142 3.46 -23.52 -15.97
CA ASP A 142 3.39 -22.75 -14.73
C ASP A 142 4.47 -21.65 -14.68
N TYR A 143 5.49 -21.71 -15.54
CA TYR A 143 6.56 -20.70 -15.67
C TYR A 143 6.03 -19.27 -15.89
N ILE A 144 6.44 -18.31 -15.06
CA ILE A 144 6.07 -16.88 -15.19
C ILE A 144 7.23 -16.13 -15.86
N ASN A 145 6.95 -15.41 -16.95
CA ASN A 145 7.94 -14.65 -17.72
C ASN A 145 8.33 -13.32 -17.04
N LEU A 146 8.81 -13.40 -15.78
CA LEU A 146 9.25 -12.27 -14.98
C LEU A 146 10.47 -11.59 -15.63
N LYS A 147 10.37 -10.28 -15.86
CA LYS A 147 11.42 -9.46 -16.48
C LYS A 147 12.07 -8.46 -15.53
N GLY A 148 11.39 -8.09 -14.45
CA GLY A 148 11.91 -7.19 -13.45
C GLY A 148 10.84 -6.72 -12.50
N PHE A 149 11.22 -5.83 -11.60
CA PHE A 149 10.31 -5.20 -10.67
C PHE A 149 10.67 -3.73 -10.45
N MET A 150 9.72 -2.95 -9.93
CA MET A 150 9.86 -1.53 -9.59
C MET A 150 9.31 -1.28 -8.19
N VAL A 151 10.00 -0.47 -7.40
CA VAL A 151 9.55 -0.07 -6.07
C VAL A 151 9.61 1.46 -5.96
N GLY A 152 8.52 2.09 -5.53
CA GLY A 152 8.40 3.54 -5.29
C GLY A 152 8.42 3.86 -3.80
N ASN A 153 9.16 4.89 -3.39
CA ASN A 153 9.21 5.41 -2.01
C ASN A 153 9.23 4.30 -0.94
N ALA A 154 10.10 3.31 -1.14
CA ALA A 154 9.98 2.01 -0.53
C ALA A 154 10.72 1.90 0.81
N LEU A 155 10.20 1.07 1.72
CA LEU A 155 10.95 0.59 2.87
C LEU A 155 11.92 -0.51 2.40
N LEU A 156 13.22 -0.30 2.59
CA LEU A 156 14.29 -1.18 2.10
C LEU A 156 15.17 -1.68 3.23
N ASP A 157 15.58 -0.78 4.11
CA ASP A 157 16.46 -1.09 5.23
C ASP A 157 16.15 -0.16 6.39
N ASP A 158 15.68 -0.75 7.50
CA ASP A 158 15.18 -0.01 8.65
C ASP A 158 16.20 1.01 9.18
N GLU A 159 17.48 0.66 9.25
CA GLU A 159 18.47 1.57 9.83
C GLU A 159 18.70 2.81 8.97
N THR A 160 18.93 2.60 7.67
CA THR A 160 19.24 3.67 6.73
C THR A 160 18.01 4.52 6.42
N ASP A 161 16.84 3.90 6.25
CA ASP A 161 15.59 4.62 6.02
C ASP A 161 15.25 5.52 7.21
N GLN A 162 15.39 5.02 8.44
CA GLN A 162 15.11 5.80 9.65
C GLN A 162 16.07 6.97 9.84
N LYS A 163 17.37 6.77 9.59
CA LYS A 163 18.36 7.87 9.59
C LYS A 163 18.01 8.91 8.53
N GLY A 164 17.69 8.46 7.32
CA GLY A 164 17.30 9.31 6.20
C GLY A 164 16.04 10.14 6.49
N MET A 165 15.03 9.57 7.16
CA MET A 165 13.83 10.31 7.57
C MET A 165 14.13 11.47 8.52
N ILE A 166 15.03 11.27 9.49
CA ILE A 166 15.42 12.31 10.44
C ILE A 166 16.24 13.41 9.75
N ASP A 167 17.19 13.02 8.90
CA ASP A 167 18.00 13.97 8.12
C ASP A 167 17.10 14.78 7.16
N TYR A 168 16.18 14.13 6.44
CA TYR A 168 15.21 14.77 5.54
C TYR A 168 14.36 15.81 6.28
N ALA A 169 13.80 15.45 7.45
CA ALA A 169 12.95 16.37 8.20
C ALA A 169 13.73 17.61 8.69
N TRP A 170 14.99 17.46 9.06
CA TRP A 170 15.82 18.59 9.46
C TRP A 170 16.19 19.48 8.26
N ASP A 171 16.63 18.89 7.15
CA ASP A 171 16.97 19.62 5.92
C ASP A 171 15.77 20.39 5.33
N HIS A 172 14.55 19.92 5.60
CA HIS A 172 13.30 20.57 5.16
C HIS A 172 12.68 21.49 6.23
N ALA A 173 13.43 21.82 7.28
CA ALA A 173 13.01 22.67 8.40
C ALA A 173 11.72 22.22 9.10
N VAL A 174 11.43 20.91 9.07
CA VAL A 174 10.29 20.29 9.78
C VAL A 174 10.59 20.17 11.27
N ILE A 175 11.85 19.93 11.64
CA ILE A 175 12.29 19.81 13.04
C ILE A 175 13.42 20.78 13.37
N SER A 176 13.49 21.20 14.64
CA SER A 176 14.56 22.10 15.13
C SER A 176 15.91 21.39 15.28
N ASP A 177 17.01 22.15 15.20
CA ASP A 177 18.38 21.70 15.47
C ASP A 177 18.50 20.91 16.79
N LYS A 178 17.90 21.43 17.87
CA LYS A 178 17.90 20.76 19.18
C LYS A 178 17.28 19.36 19.16
N LEU A 179 16.20 19.19 18.39
CA LEU A 179 15.53 17.89 18.25
C LEU A 179 16.36 16.96 17.37
N TYR A 180 16.87 17.47 16.25
CA TYR A 180 17.77 16.74 15.35
C TYR A 180 19.01 16.21 16.09
N ASP A 181 19.77 17.10 16.73
CA ASP A 181 20.95 16.76 17.52
C ASP A 181 20.62 15.80 18.66
N GLY A 182 19.47 16.00 19.32
CA GLY A 182 18.98 15.11 20.36
C GLY A 182 18.81 13.69 19.83
N ILE A 183 18.13 13.53 18.68
CA ILE A 183 17.90 12.23 18.04
C ILE A 183 19.22 11.59 17.61
N LYS A 184 20.08 12.32 16.90
CA LYS A 184 21.38 11.79 16.42
C LYS A 184 22.28 11.31 17.56
N ASN A 185 22.22 11.97 18.73
CA ASN A 185 23.04 11.61 19.89
C ASN A 185 22.45 10.51 20.77
N LYS A 186 21.12 10.34 20.80
CA LYS A 186 20.42 9.45 21.76
C LYS A 186 19.78 8.21 21.12
N CYS A 187 19.58 8.21 19.81
CA CYS A 187 18.99 7.08 19.09
C CYS A 187 20.06 6.26 18.37
N ASN A 188 20.01 4.94 18.55
CA ASN A 188 20.74 3.99 17.74
C ASN A 188 19.73 3.24 16.85
N PHE A 189 19.68 3.59 15.56
CA PHE A 189 18.71 3.01 14.62
C PHE A 189 19.04 1.57 14.21
N SER A 190 20.25 1.07 14.49
CA SER A 190 20.59 -0.35 14.34
C SER A 190 20.01 -1.21 15.48
N ASP A 191 19.63 -0.59 16.61
CA ASP A 191 19.06 -1.32 17.74
C ASP A 191 17.54 -1.43 17.59
N PRO A 192 16.99 -2.65 17.55
CA PRO A 192 15.54 -2.85 17.51
C PRO A 192 14.79 -2.22 18.70
N LYS A 193 15.47 -2.00 19.84
CA LYS A 193 14.85 -1.55 21.09
C LYS A 193 15.29 -0.12 21.42
N PRO A 194 14.46 0.90 21.11
CA PRO A 194 14.80 2.29 21.43
C PRO A 194 14.85 2.49 22.93
N THR A 195 15.85 3.25 23.40
CA THR A 195 15.90 3.73 24.77
C THR A 195 14.69 4.61 25.11
N LYS A 196 14.41 4.85 26.39
CA LYS A 196 13.33 5.77 26.81
C LYS A 196 13.56 7.19 26.29
N ASP A 197 14.81 7.64 26.30
CA ASP A 197 15.19 8.97 25.81
C ASP A 197 15.00 9.08 24.29
N CYS A 198 15.46 8.08 23.53
CA CYS A 198 15.23 8.03 22.09
C CYS A 198 13.72 8.03 21.78
N ASN A 199 12.94 7.19 22.46
CA ASN A 199 11.49 7.18 22.32
C ASN A 199 10.87 8.56 22.54
N LYS A 200 11.27 9.27 23.59
CA LYS A 200 10.75 10.62 23.89
C LYS A 200 11.02 11.60 22.74
N LEU A 201 12.22 11.55 22.16
CA LEU A 201 12.60 12.41 21.03
C LEU A 201 11.84 12.03 19.76
N LEU A 202 11.68 10.75 19.46
CA LEU A 202 10.89 10.28 18.32
C LEU A 202 9.41 10.66 18.45
N ASN A 203 8.84 10.66 19.66
CA ASN A 203 7.48 11.19 19.87
C ASN A 203 7.39 12.66 19.45
N GLN A 204 8.37 13.50 19.83
CA GLN A 204 8.40 14.91 19.44
C GLN A 204 8.54 15.08 17.93
N TYR A 205 9.35 14.25 17.28
CA TYR A 205 9.45 14.19 15.82
C TYR A 205 8.08 13.89 15.19
N PHE A 206 7.37 12.87 15.68
CA PHE A 206 6.06 12.49 15.16
C PHE A 206 4.94 13.47 15.48
N ASP A 207 5.06 14.26 16.55
CA ASP A 207 4.08 15.29 16.89
C ASP A 207 3.99 16.37 15.81
N VAL A 208 5.08 16.64 15.07
CA VAL A 208 5.06 17.62 13.95
C VAL A 208 4.12 17.16 12.84
N TYR A 209 4.11 15.87 12.52
CA TYR A 209 3.25 15.28 11.49
C TYR A 209 1.78 15.11 11.91
N LYS A 210 1.40 15.58 13.10
CA LYS A 210 -0.01 15.79 13.45
C LYS A 210 -0.57 17.07 12.81
N ILE A 211 0.32 17.98 12.38
CA ILE A 211 -0.01 19.30 11.84
C ILE A 211 0.14 19.32 10.31
N ILE A 212 1.20 18.69 9.81
CA ILE A 212 1.54 18.60 8.38
C ILE A 212 1.47 17.15 7.90
N ASP A 213 1.38 16.96 6.59
CA ASP A 213 1.38 15.63 6.00
C ASP A 213 2.81 15.11 5.78
N MET A 214 3.12 13.94 6.35
CA MET A 214 4.42 13.27 6.22
C MET A 214 4.68 12.76 4.79
N TYR A 215 3.65 12.41 4.03
CA TYR A 215 3.83 11.89 2.67
C TYR A 215 3.84 13.00 1.63
N SER A 216 3.41 14.22 2.00
CA SER A 216 3.45 15.37 1.11
C SER A 216 3.49 16.70 1.85
N LEU A 217 4.70 17.08 2.29
CA LEU A 217 4.99 18.26 3.12
C LEU A 217 4.38 19.59 2.63
N TYR A 218 4.25 19.75 1.31
CA TYR A 218 3.86 21.01 0.68
C TYR A 218 2.42 21.02 0.13
N THR A 219 1.60 20.03 0.50
CA THR A 219 0.19 19.95 0.07
C THR A 219 -0.77 20.30 1.20
N PRO A 220 -1.99 20.78 0.88
CA PRO A 220 -3.00 21.07 1.88
C PRO A 220 -3.56 19.77 2.48
N ASN A 221 -3.91 19.82 3.76
CA ASN A 221 -4.67 18.75 4.41
C ASN A 221 -6.15 18.74 3.96
N CYS A 222 -6.79 17.58 4.01
CA CYS A 222 -8.24 17.50 3.85
C CYS A 222 -8.96 18.10 5.06
N VAL A 223 -9.69 19.19 4.83
CA VAL A 223 -10.55 19.84 5.83
C VAL A 223 -11.98 19.68 5.36
N VAL A 224 -12.79 18.88 6.08
CA VAL A 224 -14.22 18.74 5.80
C VAL A 224 -14.94 19.90 6.46
N ASP A 225 -15.59 20.77 5.66
CA ASP A 225 -16.33 21.93 6.15
C ASP A 225 -17.46 21.53 7.13
N GLY A 226 -17.31 21.92 8.40
CA GLY A 226 -18.37 21.83 9.41
C GLY A 226 -17.87 21.42 10.80
N ASN A 227 -17.68 22.42 11.68
CA ASN A 227 -17.83 22.45 13.15
C ASN A 227 -17.61 21.19 14.03
N THR A 228 -16.88 20.19 13.57
CA THR A 228 -16.32 19.14 14.42
C THR A 228 -14.81 19.26 14.35
N SER A 229 -14.23 19.67 15.48
CA SER A 229 -12.80 19.64 15.84
C SER A 229 -12.19 18.23 15.85
N ILE A 230 -12.70 17.35 15.00
CA ILE A 230 -12.21 16.00 14.79
C ILE A 230 -12.37 15.75 13.29
N ALA A 231 -11.43 16.27 12.49
CA ALA A 231 -11.02 15.52 11.32
C ALA A 231 -10.83 14.10 11.85
N ARG A 232 -11.68 13.16 11.42
CA ARG A 232 -11.60 11.77 11.84
C ARG A 232 -10.20 11.31 11.45
N GLN A 233 -9.25 11.42 12.36
CA GLN A 233 -8.05 10.62 12.44
C GLN A 233 -8.54 9.20 12.71
N ARG A 234 -9.26 8.62 11.74
CA ARG A 234 -9.32 7.17 11.61
C ARG A 234 -7.93 6.80 11.12
N LEU A 235 -6.98 6.81 12.05
CA LEU A 235 -5.77 6.04 11.91
C LEU A 235 -6.26 4.60 11.78
N PRO A 236 -6.15 3.95 10.61
CA PRO A 236 -6.34 2.52 10.59
C PRO A 236 -5.30 1.95 11.56
N VAL A 237 -5.79 1.33 12.63
CA VAL A 237 -4.95 0.62 13.60
C VAL A 237 -4.46 -0.59 12.87
N PHE A 238 -3.23 -0.52 12.40
CA PHE A 238 -2.51 -1.62 11.78
C PHE A 238 -2.29 -2.69 12.85
N GLN A 239 -3.24 -3.58 13.14
CA GLN A 239 -2.97 -4.65 14.11
C GLN A 239 -1.78 -5.45 13.61
N SER A 240 -0.62 -5.25 14.24
CA SER A 240 0.59 -5.89 13.80
C SER A 240 0.52 -7.35 14.16
N PHE A 241 0.64 -8.17 13.13
CA PHE A 241 0.83 -9.60 13.25
C PHE A 241 2.34 -9.87 13.15
N HIS A 242 2.91 -10.13 14.34
CA HIS A 242 4.24 -10.64 14.64
C HIS A 242 5.49 -9.75 14.48
N ASN A 243 6.17 -9.61 15.64
CA ASN A 243 7.47 -9.03 16.02
C ASN A 243 7.58 -7.48 16.19
N PRO A 244 7.44 -6.97 17.45
CA PRO A 244 7.49 -5.54 17.77
C PRO A 244 8.91 -4.96 17.85
N THR A 245 9.85 -5.44 17.01
CA THR A 245 11.27 -5.12 17.18
C THR A 245 11.73 -3.88 16.44
N ASN A 246 10.90 -3.14 15.69
CA ASN A 246 11.42 -2.00 14.94
C ASN A 246 10.90 -0.66 15.51
N LEU A 247 11.80 0.30 15.71
CA LEU A 247 11.55 1.63 16.28
C LEU A 247 10.29 2.30 15.72
N PHE A 248 10.12 2.22 14.40
CA PHE A 248 9.08 2.94 13.65
C PHE A 248 7.81 2.13 13.43
N HIS A 249 7.87 0.81 13.57
CA HIS A 249 6.68 -0.04 13.55
C HIS A 249 5.72 0.30 14.73
N LYS A 250 6.25 0.77 15.87
CA LYS A 250 5.46 1.36 16.96
C LYS A 250 4.72 2.65 16.56
N TYR A 251 5.32 3.47 15.70
CA TYR A 251 4.78 4.76 15.27
C TYR A 251 3.98 4.69 13.95
N GLN A 252 4.11 3.58 13.22
CA GLN A 252 3.30 3.25 12.04
C GLN A 252 1.80 3.32 12.36
N GLN A 253 1.42 2.83 13.54
CA GLN A 253 0.07 2.85 14.10
C GLN A 253 -0.50 4.27 14.37
N GLN A 254 0.36 5.29 14.47
CA GLN A 254 0.00 6.61 15.00
C GLN A 254 0.06 7.75 13.98
N GLY A 255 0.42 7.49 12.71
CA GLY A 255 0.50 8.58 11.73
C GLY A 255 0.92 8.22 10.30
N TRP A 256 1.08 6.94 9.95
CA TRP A 256 1.60 6.53 8.64
C TRP A 256 0.53 6.37 7.56
N HIS A 257 -0.56 7.14 7.61
CA HIS A 257 -1.70 6.89 6.73
C HIS A 257 -2.29 8.13 6.08
N LYS A 258 -1.44 8.99 5.48
CA LYS A 258 -1.91 10.09 4.62
C LYS A 258 -0.98 10.38 3.44
N ARG A 259 -1.27 9.78 2.29
CA ARG A 259 -1.19 10.22 0.86
C ARG A 259 -0.11 11.17 0.30
N LEU A 260 0.37 10.77 -0.88
CA LEU A 260 1.40 11.39 -1.73
C LEU A 260 0.91 12.59 -2.58
N ALA A 261 1.90 13.29 -3.16
CA ALA A 261 1.85 14.63 -3.74
C ALA A 261 1.00 14.83 -5.00
N GLY A 262 0.44 16.04 -5.15
CA GLY A 262 -0.31 16.49 -6.36
C GLY A 262 -1.82 16.20 -6.33
N TYR A 263 -2.35 15.85 -5.16
CA TYR A 263 -3.61 15.15 -4.98
C TYR A 263 -4.75 16.03 -4.40
N ASP A 264 -6.00 15.57 -4.57
CA ASP A 264 -7.14 16.05 -3.79
C ASP A 264 -7.09 15.37 -2.42
N PRO A 265 -6.70 16.06 -1.34
CA PRO A 265 -6.38 15.41 -0.06
C PRO A 265 -7.57 14.65 0.55
N CYS A 266 -8.79 14.87 0.07
CA CYS A 266 -10.01 14.23 0.54
C CYS A 266 -10.44 13.02 -0.28
N ALA A 267 -9.73 12.65 -1.35
CA ALA A 267 -10.28 11.65 -2.25
C ALA A 267 -10.33 10.21 -1.66
N SER A 268 -9.73 9.96 -0.49
CA SER A 268 -9.94 8.73 0.30
C SER A 268 -11.39 8.57 0.67
N ASP A 269 -12.00 9.66 1.11
CA ASP A 269 -13.39 9.66 1.54
C ASP A 269 -14.31 9.30 0.37
N TYR A 270 -13.93 9.77 -0.83
CA TYR A 270 -14.68 9.50 -2.05
C TYR A 270 -14.49 8.07 -2.52
N THR A 271 -13.26 7.55 -2.42
CA THR A 271 -12.92 6.17 -2.76
C THR A 271 -13.61 5.18 -1.81
N GLU A 272 -13.60 5.41 -0.50
CA GLU A 272 -14.34 4.57 0.46
C GLU A 272 -15.84 4.62 0.21
N THR A 273 -16.39 5.81 -0.04
CA THR A 273 -17.80 5.96 -0.39
C THR A 273 -18.13 5.21 -1.68
N TYR A 274 -17.24 5.25 -2.68
CA TYR A 274 -17.43 4.60 -3.97
C TYR A 274 -17.44 3.07 -3.85
N PHE A 275 -16.42 2.46 -3.23
CA PHE A 275 -16.32 1.00 -3.13
C PHE A 275 -17.31 0.37 -2.15
N ASN A 276 -17.91 1.15 -1.24
CA ASN A 276 -19.00 0.67 -0.39
C ASN A 276 -20.39 0.74 -1.03
N ARG A 277 -20.51 1.22 -2.28
CA ARG A 277 -21.79 1.21 -2.99
C ARG A 277 -22.18 -0.20 -3.45
N PRO A 278 -23.43 -0.65 -3.24
CA PRO A 278 -23.87 -1.98 -3.68
C PRO A 278 -23.76 -2.21 -5.20
N ASP A 279 -24.06 -1.18 -6.01
CA ASP A 279 -23.98 -1.27 -7.46
C ASP A 279 -22.53 -1.37 -7.96
N VAL A 280 -21.59 -0.73 -7.26
CA VAL A 280 -20.14 -0.84 -7.55
C VAL A 280 -19.62 -2.22 -7.18
N GLN A 281 -19.95 -2.74 -5.99
CA GLN A 281 -19.54 -4.09 -5.58
C GLN A 281 -20.08 -5.15 -6.55
N ALA A 282 -21.34 -5.02 -6.97
CA ALA A 282 -21.93 -5.90 -7.98
C ALA A 282 -21.18 -5.82 -9.32
N ALA A 283 -20.86 -4.60 -9.80
CA ALA A 283 -20.15 -4.41 -11.07
C ALA A 283 -18.72 -4.95 -11.06
N LEU A 284 -18.04 -4.91 -9.90
CA LEU A 284 -16.70 -5.46 -9.73
C LEU A 284 -16.70 -6.96 -9.41
N HIS A 285 -17.88 -7.57 -9.27
CA HIS A 285 -18.05 -8.94 -8.73
C HIS A 285 -17.36 -9.11 -7.37
N ALA A 286 -17.29 -8.02 -6.59
CA ALA A 286 -16.70 -7.98 -5.27
C ALA A 286 -17.74 -8.30 -4.20
N ASN A 287 -17.28 -8.68 -3.00
CA ASN A 287 -18.13 -8.95 -1.83
C ASN A 287 -19.25 -10.00 -2.07
N VAL A 288 -19.02 -10.98 -2.94
CA VAL A 288 -20.01 -12.03 -3.26
C VAL A 288 -20.36 -12.91 -2.05
N THR A 289 -19.47 -12.97 -1.06
CA THR A 289 -19.63 -13.74 0.18
C THR A 289 -20.22 -12.94 1.34
N LYS A 290 -20.55 -11.65 1.15
CA LYS A 290 -21.08 -10.76 2.18
C LYS A 290 -20.14 -10.65 3.39
N ILE A 291 -18.92 -10.15 3.14
CA ILE A 291 -17.93 -9.86 4.18
C ILE A 291 -18.56 -8.98 5.27
N PRO A 292 -18.31 -9.24 6.57
CA PRO A 292 -19.05 -8.61 7.67
C PRO A 292 -18.58 -7.19 8.01
N TYR A 293 -17.86 -6.53 7.09
CA TYR A 293 -17.22 -5.24 7.31
C TYR A 293 -17.29 -4.38 6.05
N PRO A 294 -17.29 -3.04 6.19
CA PRO A 294 -17.18 -2.15 5.04
C PRO A 294 -15.79 -2.22 4.43
N TRP A 295 -15.68 -1.92 3.13
CA TRP A 295 -14.41 -1.73 2.46
C TRP A 295 -13.72 -0.45 2.97
N THR A 296 -12.41 -0.51 3.20
CA THR A 296 -11.58 0.61 3.65
C THR A 296 -10.22 0.56 2.95
N HIS A 297 -9.52 1.69 2.89
CA HIS A 297 -8.18 1.74 2.27
C HIS A 297 -7.17 0.84 2.93
N CYS A 298 -7.10 0.88 4.27
CA CYS A 298 -6.22 0.03 5.05
C CYS A 298 -6.96 -0.56 6.23
N ARG A 299 -6.60 -1.80 6.61
CA ARG A 299 -7.17 -2.51 7.75
C ARG A 299 -6.12 -3.35 8.47
#